data_AF-A0AAY4EPW7-F1
#
_entry.id   AF-A0AAY4EPW7-F1
#
_cell.length_a   1.000
_cell.length_b   1.000
_cell.length_c   1.000
_cell.angle_alpha   90.00
_cell.angle_beta   90.00
_cell.angle_gamma   90.00
#
_symmetry.space_group_name_H-M   'P 1'
#
loop_
_entity.id
_entity.type
_entity.pdbx_description
1 polymer ?
#
loop_
_entity_poly.entity_id
_entity_poly.type
_entity_poly.pdbx_seq_one_letter_code
_entity_poly.pdbx_strand_id
1 'polypeptide(L)'
;MQTEKTELIANVGAIPFLDYKHFASRIFFPESEKEQQDKSCQALSQLIREKHFLTLFIHTLEEQKSFSVKDKCTVASLLTLALHDDLPYLTEVMEELLRSLMDQPSNSQPKLLLRRTESIVEKLLTNWMSVCLYGFLRESVGQPLYLLVSALMQQISKGPVDSVTGKALYTLNEDWLLWQAQDFRLNVLFAVGSEGEVSEPLEVSTLDCDTVDQVKEKILLTFQRKFGFPYSQQLREIDIADDTAGHLLVSKSNTHLFFELLERFQMFAWERASSFNITTLHLMFSLDRPDVMKLSNVACRVGLFP
;
A
#
# COMPACT_ATOMS: atom_id res chain seq x y z
N MET A 1 -7.70 -24.38 -13.90
CA MET A 1 -8.13 -24.51 -12.48
C MET A 1 -7.65 -25.79 -11.80
N GLN A 2 -7.62 -26.97 -12.43
CA GLN A 2 -7.30 -28.24 -11.74
C GLN A 2 -5.81 -28.57 -11.52
N THR A 3 -4.87 -27.69 -11.91
CA THR A 3 -3.42 -27.95 -11.83
C THR A 3 -2.64 -26.93 -10.99
N GLU A 4 -3.33 -26.05 -10.26
CA GLU A 4 -2.65 -25.02 -9.48
C GLU A 4 -2.09 -25.59 -8.17
N LYS A 5 -0.77 -25.75 -8.09
CA LYS A 5 -0.09 -26.19 -6.87
C LYS A 5 -0.18 -25.10 -5.81
N THR A 6 -0.65 -25.46 -4.61
CA THR A 6 -0.78 -24.54 -3.47
C THR A 6 0.58 -24.36 -2.78
N GLU A 7 1.42 -23.48 -3.31
CA GLU A 7 2.62 -22.97 -2.62
C GLU A 7 2.28 -21.73 -1.80
N LEU A 8 1.29 -21.85 -0.91
CA LEU A 8 0.93 -20.76 0.00
C LEU A 8 1.86 -20.76 1.20
N ILE A 9 2.27 -19.56 1.61
CA ILE A 9 3.36 -19.24 2.53
C ILE A 9 3.24 -20.04 3.84
N ALA A 10 4.10 -21.05 4.01
CA ALA A 10 4.14 -21.86 5.23
C ALA A 10 5.04 -21.28 6.34
N ASN A 11 5.92 -20.33 6.02
CA ASN A 11 6.84 -19.70 6.96
C ASN A 11 6.86 -18.18 6.77
N VAL A 12 5.94 -17.49 7.45
CA VAL A 12 6.13 -16.06 7.72
C VAL A 12 6.97 -15.98 8.99
N GLY A 13 8.11 -15.30 8.93
CA GLY A 13 8.92 -14.99 10.10
C GLY A 13 8.20 -14.03 11.06
N ALA A 14 8.93 -13.09 11.66
CA ALA A 14 8.30 -12.07 12.48
C ALA A 14 7.38 -11.17 11.63
N ILE A 15 6.10 -11.07 12.00
CA ILE A 15 5.15 -10.18 11.32
C ILE A 15 5.54 -8.73 11.62
N PRO A 16 5.65 -7.86 10.60
CA PRO A 16 6.03 -6.46 10.78
C PRO A 16 4.85 -5.63 11.29
N PHE A 17 4.42 -5.87 12.54
CA PHE A 17 3.40 -5.06 13.19
C PHE A 17 3.90 -3.62 13.35
N LEU A 18 3.02 -2.65 13.11
CA LEU A 18 3.26 -1.27 13.52
C LEU A 18 3.21 -1.19 15.05
N ASP A 19 4.15 -0.46 15.63
CA ASP A 19 4.06 -0.03 17.03
C ASP A 19 2.73 0.70 17.27
N TYR A 20 2.22 0.58 18.50
CA TYR A 20 0.92 1.15 18.88
C TYR A 20 0.76 2.61 18.48
N LYS A 21 1.78 3.45 18.70
CA LYS A 21 1.78 4.88 18.34
C LYS A 21 1.51 5.11 16.85
N HIS A 22 2.09 4.29 15.97
CA HIS A 22 1.92 4.42 14.52
C HIS A 22 0.58 3.83 14.07
N PHE A 23 0.15 2.72 14.68
CA PHE A 23 -1.17 2.15 14.47
C PHE A 23 -2.28 3.16 14.82
N ALA A 24 -2.26 3.70 16.04
CA ALA A 24 -3.24 4.66 16.52
C ALA A 24 -3.25 5.94 15.66
N SER A 25 -2.07 6.48 15.33
CA SER A 25 -1.96 7.66 14.46
C SER A 25 -2.60 7.45 13.09
N ARG A 26 -2.42 6.29 12.45
CA ARG A 26 -3.02 6.01 11.13
C ARG A 26 -4.54 5.84 11.20
N ILE A 27 -5.08 5.33 12.31
CA ILE A 27 -6.53 5.17 12.50
C ILE A 27 -7.21 6.51 12.85
N PHE A 28 -6.56 7.32 13.67
CA PHE A 28 -7.10 8.59 14.14
C PHE A 28 -7.00 9.68 13.07
N PHE A 29 -5.92 9.67 12.29
CA PHE A 29 -5.58 10.72 11.32
C PHE A 29 -5.09 10.11 9.99
N PRO A 30 -5.97 9.49 9.19
CA PRO A 30 -5.57 8.84 7.94
C PRO A 30 -5.15 9.83 6.83
N GLU A 31 -5.57 11.09 6.93
CA GLU A 31 -5.36 12.13 5.90
C GLU A 31 -4.35 13.23 6.31
N SER A 32 -3.70 13.13 7.47
CA SER A 32 -2.96 14.25 8.06
C SER A 32 -1.44 14.03 8.04
N GLU A 33 -0.69 14.99 7.49
CA GLU A 33 0.72 15.16 7.79
C GLU A 33 0.89 15.87 9.14
N LYS A 34 1.88 15.47 9.92
CA LYS A 34 2.04 15.84 11.33
C LYS A 34 2.16 17.37 11.50
N GLU A 35 1.29 17.96 12.30
CA GLU A 35 1.51 19.28 12.87
C GLU A 35 2.19 19.17 14.24
N GLN A 36 3.16 20.05 14.46
CA GLN A 36 3.97 20.13 15.68
C GLN A 36 3.12 20.72 16.83
N GLN A 37 3.17 20.08 17.99
CA GLN A 37 2.45 20.51 19.18
C GLN A 37 3.09 21.74 19.83
N ASP A 38 2.27 22.75 20.11
CA ASP A 38 2.64 23.92 20.91
C ASP A 38 2.38 23.67 22.41
N LYS A 39 3.15 24.35 23.28
CA LYS A 39 3.13 24.11 24.72
C LYS A 39 1.84 24.61 25.38
N SER A 40 1.13 23.68 26.04
CA SER A 40 0.25 23.88 27.20
C SER A 40 -1.05 24.70 26.98
N CYS A 41 -2.18 24.00 27.00
CA CYS A 41 -3.47 24.55 27.43
C CYS A 41 -4.00 23.73 28.62
N GLN A 42 -3.31 23.79 29.76
CA GLN A 42 -3.70 23.05 30.98
C GLN A 42 -5.14 23.34 31.41
N ALA A 43 -5.61 24.58 31.22
CA ALA A 43 -6.99 24.96 31.49
C ALA A 43 -7.99 24.20 30.58
N LEU A 44 -7.68 24.04 29.29
CA LEU A 44 -8.51 23.24 28.38
C LEU A 44 -8.49 21.76 28.79
N SER A 45 -7.33 21.24 29.19
CA SER A 45 -7.22 19.85 29.68
C SER A 45 -8.07 19.60 30.94
N GLN A 46 -8.18 20.59 31.83
CA GLN A 46 -9.08 20.53 32.98
C GLN A 46 -10.55 20.58 32.55
N LEU A 47 -10.90 21.48 31.64
CA LEU A 47 -12.27 21.61 31.13
C LEU A 47 -12.77 20.33 30.45
N ILE A 48 -11.96 19.70 29.60
CA ILE A 48 -12.37 18.44 28.93
C ILE A 48 -12.53 17.27 29.91
N ARG A 49 -11.96 17.36 31.11
CA ARG A 49 -12.16 16.36 32.20
C ARG A 49 -13.42 16.64 33.03
N GLU A 50 -14.11 17.75 32.80
CA GLU A 50 -15.45 18.00 33.35
C GLU A 50 -16.52 17.43 32.42
N LYS A 51 -17.16 16.33 32.84
CA LYS A 51 -18.12 15.57 32.03
C LYS A 51 -19.22 16.43 31.43
N HIS A 52 -19.85 17.29 32.23
CA HIS A 52 -20.93 18.17 31.78
C HIS A 52 -20.45 19.15 30.70
N PHE A 53 -19.27 19.74 30.88
CA PHE A 53 -18.67 20.64 29.89
C PHE A 53 -18.41 19.89 28.58
N LEU A 54 -17.77 18.73 28.64
CA LEU A 54 -17.39 17.98 27.44
C LEU A 54 -18.62 17.52 26.64
N THR A 55 -19.64 17.00 27.32
CA THR A 55 -20.90 16.59 26.69
C THR A 55 -21.60 17.78 26.02
N LEU A 56 -21.69 18.93 26.72
CA LEU A 56 -22.28 20.15 26.15
C LEU A 56 -21.46 20.69 24.97
N PHE A 57 -20.13 20.68 25.09
CA PHE A 57 -19.22 21.12 24.04
C PHE A 57 -19.42 20.32 22.75
N ILE A 58 -19.47 19.00 22.85
CA ILE A 58 -19.70 18.09 21.71
C ILE A 58 -21.05 18.38 21.05
N HIS A 59 -22.13 18.44 21.83
CA HIS A 59 -23.45 18.75 21.29
C HIS A 59 -23.49 20.12 20.59
N THR A 60 -22.89 21.13 21.21
CA THR A 60 -22.84 22.50 20.65
C THR A 60 -22.12 22.53 19.30
N LEU A 61 -21.03 21.77 19.15
CA LEU A 61 -20.32 21.64 17.87
C LEU A 61 -21.17 20.95 16.80
N GLU A 62 -21.83 19.85 17.14
CA GLU A 62 -22.63 19.07 16.19
C GLU A 62 -23.88 19.78 15.69
N GLU A 63 -24.43 20.70 16.48
CA GLU A 63 -25.57 21.54 16.09
C GLU A 63 -25.21 22.57 15.01
N GLN A 64 -23.92 22.88 14.81
CA GLN A 64 -23.49 23.87 13.82
C GLN A 64 -23.58 23.28 12.41
N LYS A 65 -24.38 23.91 11.53
CA LYS A 65 -24.54 23.46 10.13
C LYS A 65 -23.26 23.48 9.31
N SER A 66 -22.30 24.34 9.66
CA SER A 66 -21.00 24.42 9.01
C SER A 66 -20.02 23.33 9.46
N PHE A 67 -20.38 22.54 10.48
CA PHE A 67 -19.48 21.55 11.08
C PHE A 67 -19.57 20.23 10.30
N SER A 68 -18.54 19.99 9.50
CA SER A 68 -18.51 18.88 8.54
C SER A 68 -18.24 17.54 9.20
N VAL A 69 -18.50 16.44 8.48
CA VAL A 69 -18.11 15.09 8.93
C VAL A 69 -16.60 14.99 9.20
N LYS A 70 -15.78 15.71 8.42
CA LYS A 70 -14.32 15.77 8.63
C LYS A 70 -13.96 16.46 9.95
N ASP A 71 -14.65 17.54 10.29
CA ASP A 71 -14.43 18.26 11.56
C ASP A 71 -14.83 17.39 12.76
N LYS A 72 -15.98 16.71 12.65
CA LYS A 72 -16.43 15.72 13.66
C LYS A 72 -15.39 14.63 13.87
N CYS A 73 -14.86 14.07 12.79
CA CYS A 73 -13.83 13.05 12.87
C CYS A 73 -12.55 13.56 13.51
N THR A 74 -12.15 14.79 13.18
CA THR A 74 -10.96 15.44 13.73
C THR A 74 -11.10 15.66 15.24
N VAL A 75 -12.23 16.22 15.69
CA VAL A 75 -12.50 16.44 17.11
C VAL A 75 -12.55 15.13 17.88
N ALA A 76 -13.23 14.10 17.36
CA ALA A 76 -13.24 12.78 18.00
C ALA A 76 -11.83 12.19 18.17
N SER A 77 -10.99 12.27 17.13
CA SER A 77 -9.61 11.80 17.17
C SER A 77 -8.73 12.60 18.14
N LEU A 78 -8.87 13.92 18.19
CA LEU A 78 -8.17 14.78 19.14
C LEU A 78 -8.61 14.52 20.58
N LEU A 79 -9.90 14.34 20.84
CA LEU A 79 -10.43 13.98 22.16
C LEU A 79 -9.94 12.61 22.60
N THR A 80 -9.92 11.62 21.69
CA THR A 80 -9.37 10.29 21.99
C THR A 80 -7.90 10.39 22.42
N LEU A 81 -7.12 11.20 21.71
CA LEU A 81 -5.70 11.41 22.04
C LEU A 81 -5.53 12.16 23.37
N ALA A 82 -6.33 13.20 23.60
CA ALA A 82 -6.26 14.03 24.80
C ALA A 82 -6.71 13.29 26.08
N LEU A 83 -7.60 12.30 25.95
CA LEU A 83 -8.13 11.48 27.03
C LEU A 83 -7.56 10.05 27.00
N HIS A 84 -6.49 9.82 26.23
CA HIS A 84 -5.91 8.48 26.05
C HIS A 84 -5.35 7.89 27.35
N ASP A 85 -4.90 8.75 28.27
CA ASP A 85 -4.39 8.38 29.59
C ASP A 85 -5.50 8.05 30.61
N ASP A 86 -6.76 8.32 30.27
CA ASP A 86 -7.94 8.13 31.11
C ASP A 86 -9.10 7.51 30.31
N LEU A 87 -8.85 6.30 29.80
CA LEU A 87 -9.84 5.51 29.05
C LEU A 87 -11.13 5.22 29.83
N PRO A 88 -11.13 5.01 31.17
CA PRO A 88 -12.36 4.88 31.94
C PRO A 88 -13.26 6.12 31.79
N TYR A 89 -12.71 7.33 31.99
CA TYR A 89 -13.47 8.56 31.78
C TYR A 89 -13.97 8.72 30.35
N LEU A 90 -13.11 8.46 29.35
CA LEU A 90 -13.51 8.50 27.94
C LEU A 90 -14.69 7.55 27.65
N THR A 91 -14.68 6.36 28.25
CA THR A 91 -15.75 5.37 28.10
C THR A 91 -17.06 5.88 28.70
N GLU A 92 -17.03 6.46 29.90
CA GLU A 92 -18.22 7.03 30.53
C GLU A 92 -18.86 8.17 29.72
N VAL A 93 -18.05 9.06 29.16
CA VAL A 93 -18.51 10.15 28.29
C VAL A 93 -19.09 9.59 27.00
N MET A 94 -18.41 8.63 26.37
CA MET A 94 -18.87 7.99 25.15
C MET A 94 -20.21 7.28 25.36
N GLU A 95 -20.41 6.59 26.48
CA GLU A 95 -21.69 5.97 26.82
C GLU A 95 -22.81 7.00 26.97
N GLU A 96 -22.56 8.13 27.63
CA GLU A 96 -23.55 9.20 27.75
C GLU A 96 -23.93 9.78 26.38
N LEU A 97 -22.94 10.05 25.54
CA LEU A 97 -23.15 10.54 24.19
C LEU A 97 -23.90 9.52 23.30
N LEU A 98 -23.61 8.22 23.43
CA LEU A 98 -24.32 7.16 22.71
C LEU A 98 -25.77 7.06 23.17
N ARG A 99 -26.06 7.19 24.47
CA ARG A 99 -27.44 7.28 24.98
C ARG A 99 -28.16 8.49 24.39
N SER A 100 -27.53 9.66 24.43
CA SER A 100 -28.09 10.88 23.82
C SER A 100 -28.36 10.69 22.32
N LEU A 101 -27.45 10.06 21.57
CA LEU A 101 -27.64 9.73 20.16
C LEU A 101 -28.84 8.81 19.92
N MET A 102 -29.03 7.79 20.76
CA MET A 102 -30.17 6.87 20.67
C MET A 102 -31.51 7.56 20.91
N ASP A 103 -31.54 8.56 21.79
CA ASP A 103 -32.77 9.28 22.18
C ASP A 103 -33.14 10.41 21.21
N GLN A 104 -32.28 10.74 20.24
CA GLN A 104 -32.57 11.79 19.26
C GLN A 104 -33.75 11.43 18.35
N PRO A 105 -34.71 12.35 18.12
CA PRO A 105 -35.90 12.08 17.31
C PRO A 105 -35.60 11.82 15.83
N SER A 106 -34.46 12.31 15.32
CA SER A 106 -33.97 12.02 13.96
C SER A 106 -33.58 10.55 13.78
N ASN A 107 -33.29 9.84 14.88
CA ASN A 107 -32.84 8.44 14.88
C ASN A 107 -33.99 7.46 15.13
N SER A 108 -35.15 7.73 14.50
CA SER A 108 -36.39 6.96 14.65
C SER A 108 -36.34 5.53 14.12
N GLN A 109 -35.29 5.15 13.36
CA GLN A 109 -35.09 3.79 12.85
C GLN A 109 -33.85 3.14 13.51
N PRO A 110 -34.01 2.38 14.61
CA PRO A 110 -32.89 1.82 15.38
C PRO A 110 -31.94 0.94 14.56
N LYS A 111 -32.44 0.28 13.51
CA LYS A 111 -31.63 -0.57 12.61
C LYS A 111 -30.63 0.22 11.75
N LEU A 112 -30.81 1.54 11.63
CA LEU A 112 -29.90 2.40 10.89
C LEU A 112 -28.90 3.13 11.79
N LEU A 113 -29.03 3.01 13.11
CA LEU A 113 -28.11 3.62 14.06
C LEU A 113 -26.70 3.05 13.87
N LEU A 114 -25.67 3.90 13.95
CA LEU A 114 -24.25 3.52 13.80
C LEU A 114 -23.90 2.93 12.41
N ARG A 115 -24.78 3.03 11.41
CA ARG A 115 -24.53 2.51 10.05
C ARG A 115 -23.46 3.30 9.30
N ARG A 116 -23.33 4.59 9.60
CA ARG A 116 -22.37 5.51 9.00
C ARG A 116 -21.81 6.38 10.11
N THR A 117 -20.56 6.79 9.98
CA THR A 117 -19.95 7.73 10.93
C THR A 117 -20.38 9.15 10.59
N GLU A 118 -21.45 9.62 11.23
CA GLU A 118 -22.03 10.95 10.97
C GLU A 118 -21.97 11.86 12.21
N SER A 119 -21.61 11.31 13.37
CA SER A 119 -21.42 12.00 14.65
C SER A 119 -20.00 11.82 15.24
N ILE A 120 -19.63 12.73 16.15
CA ILE A 120 -18.40 12.67 16.96
C ILE A 120 -18.38 11.37 17.76
N VAL A 121 -19.51 10.98 18.36
CA VAL A 121 -19.56 9.77 19.21
C VAL A 121 -19.37 8.47 18.41
N GLU A 122 -19.85 8.40 17.16
CA GLU A 122 -19.60 7.26 16.28
C GLU A 122 -18.11 7.12 15.91
N LYS A 123 -17.43 8.26 15.69
CA LYS A 123 -15.97 8.24 15.47
C LYS A 123 -15.21 7.92 16.75
N LEU A 124 -15.64 8.45 17.91
CA LEU A 124 -15.08 8.10 19.22
C LEU A 124 -15.17 6.59 19.47
N LEU A 125 -16.33 5.98 19.18
CA LEU A 125 -16.52 4.53 19.30
C LEU A 125 -15.54 3.75 18.42
N THR A 126 -15.34 4.18 17.17
CA THR A 126 -14.37 3.57 16.26
C THR A 126 -12.94 3.67 16.80
N ASN A 127 -12.58 4.84 17.33
CA ASN A 127 -11.26 5.07 17.91
C ASN A 127 -11.05 4.24 19.18
N TRP A 128 -12.04 4.23 20.10
CA TRP A 128 -12.03 3.44 21.33
C TRP A 128 -11.90 1.94 21.04
N MET A 129 -12.68 1.40 20.09
CA MET A 129 -12.54 0.01 19.64
C MET A 129 -11.12 -0.29 19.17
N SER A 130 -10.51 0.62 18.43
CA SER A 130 -9.14 0.46 17.93
C SER A 130 -8.11 0.44 19.06
N VAL A 131 -8.30 1.25 20.11
CA VAL A 131 -7.46 1.23 21.31
C VAL A 131 -7.59 -0.10 22.04
N CYS A 132 -8.83 -0.50 22.37
CA CYS A 132 -9.10 -1.69 23.19
C CYS A 132 -8.77 -3.00 22.46
N LEU A 133 -8.95 -3.06 21.14
CA LEU A 133 -8.75 -4.28 20.36
C LEU A 133 -7.35 -4.42 19.77
N TYR A 134 -6.43 -3.46 19.97
CA TYR A 134 -5.08 -3.55 19.42
C TYR A 134 -4.30 -4.77 19.95
N GLY A 135 -4.45 -5.11 21.23
CA GLY A 135 -3.84 -6.33 21.81
C GLY A 135 -4.36 -7.59 21.12
N PHE A 136 -5.70 -7.73 21.05
CA PHE A 136 -6.35 -8.83 20.34
C PHE A 136 -5.96 -8.92 18.85
N LEU A 137 -5.85 -7.76 18.17
CA LEU A 137 -5.35 -7.69 16.81
C LEU A 137 -3.95 -8.29 16.70
N ARG A 138 -3.02 -7.94 17.59
CA ARG A 138 -1.66 -8.49 17.53
C ARG A 138 -1.59 -9.96 17.87
N GLU A 139 -2.38 -10.40 18.85
CA GLU A 139 -2.28 -11.75 19.41
C GLU A 139 -3.06 -12.79 18.60
N SER A 140 -4.18 -12.41 17.96
CA SER A 140 -5.12 -13.36 17.36
C SER A 140 -5.42 -13.11 15.88
N VAL A 141 -5.58 -11.85 15.46
CA VAL A 141 -6.07 -11.51 14.11
C VAL A 141 -4.95 -11.13 13.14
N GLY A 142 -3.83 -10.65 13.65
CA GLY A 142 -2.78 -10.02 12.87
C GLY A 142 -2.05 -11.00 11.96
N GLN A 143 -1.74 -12.20 12.46
CA GLN A 143 -1.14 -13.26 11.66
C GLN A 143 -2.03 -13.74 10.52
N PRO A 144 -3.30 -14.16 10.72
CA PRO A 144 -4.14 -14.59 9.62
C PRO A 144 -4.40 -13.45 8.61
N LEU A 145 -4.53 -12.20 9.08
CA LEU A 145 -4.68 -11.05 8.19
C LEU A 145 -3.42 -10.82 7.34
N TYR A 146 -2.23 -10.87 7.94
CA TYR A 146 -0.98 -10.72 7.22
C TYR A 146 -0.77 -11.84 6.20
N LEU A 147 -1.07 -13.08 6.58
CA LEU A 147 -1.00 -14.25 5.68
C LEU A 147 -1.96 -14.10 4.50
N LEU A 148 -3.20 -13.64 4.74
CA LEU A 148 -4.17 -13.41 3.69
C LEU A 148 -3.66 -12.35 2.70
N VAL A 149 -3.20 -11.19 3.17
CA VAL A 149 -2.65 -10.15 2.29
C VAL A 149 -1.44 -10.65 1.53
N SER A 150 -0.54 -11.37 2.20
CA SER A 150 0.66 -11.93 1.57
C SER A 150 0.32 -12.97 0.49
N ALA A 151 -0.68 -13.83 0.76
CA ALA A 151 -1.19 -14.81 -0.20
C ALA A 151 -1.84 -14.14 -1.41
N LEU A 152 -2.63 -13.08 -1.20
CA LEU A 152 -3.23 -12.31 -2.29
C LEU A 152 -2.15 -11.65 -3.16
N MET A 153 -1.18 -10.97 -2.54
CA MET A 153 -0.07 -10.35 -3.26
C MET A 153 0.74 -11.38 -4.05
N GLN A 154 1.03 -12.54 -3.44
CA GLN A 154 1.72 -13.63 -4.13
C GLN A 154 0.90 -14.14 -5.33
N GLN A 155 -0.40 -14.36 -5.14
CA GLN A 155 -1.26 -14.86 -6.20
C GLN A 155 -1.38 -13.87 -7.36
N ILE A 156 -1.53 -12.58 -7.06
CA ILE A 156 -1.52 -11.52 -8.08
C ILE A 156 -0.19 -11.54 -8.85
N SER A 157 0.94 -11.61 -8.13
CA SER A 157 2.29 -11.55 -8.73
C SER A 157 2.68 -12.75 -9.62
N LYS A 158 1.92 -13.86 -9.56
CA LYS A 158 2.13 -15.02 -10.45
C LYS A 158 1.71 -14.74 -11.89
N GLY A 159 0.81 -13.78 -12.09
CA GLY A 159 0.28 -13.42 -13.41
C GLY A 159 0.75 -12.04 -13.84
N PRO A 160 0.55 -11.68 -15.12
CA PRO A 160 0.87 -10.35 -15.61
C PRO A 160 0.10 -9.28 -14.87
N VAL A 161 0.78 -8.18 -14.56
CA VAL A 161 0.21 -6.96 -13.99
C VAL A 161 0.64 -5.79 -14.86
N ASP A 162 -0.31 -5.06 -15.40
CA ASP A 162 -0.03 -3.84 -16.14
C ASP A 162 0.43 -2.74 -15.18
N SER A 163 1.70 -2.32 -15.33
CA SER A 163 2.31 -1.29 -14.49
C SER A 163 1.65 0.09 -14.58
N VAL A 164 0.90 0.38 -15.66
CA VAL A 164 0.23 1.68 -15.85
C VAL A 164 -1.16 1.68 -15.24
N THR A 165 -1.98 0.68 -15.56
CA THR A 165 -3.37 0.63 -15.08
C THR A 165 -3.54 -0.10 -13.74
N GLY A 166 -2.56 -0.91 -13.33
CA GLY A 166 -2.63 -1.79 -12.16
C GLY A 166 -3.52 -3.02 -12.36
N LYS A 167 -4.06 -3.25 -13.56
CA LYS A 167 -4.88 -4.43 -13.85
C LYS A 167 -4.02 -5.69 -13.85
N ALA A 168 -4.57 -6.77 -13.31
CA ALA A 168 -3.87 -8.04 -13.13
C ALA A 168 -4.67 -9.19 -13.73
N LEU A 169 -3.96 -10.21 -14.23
CA LEU A 169 -4.59 -11.45 -14.70
C LEU A 169 -5.26 -12.21 -13.54
N TYR A 170 -4.57 -12.31 -12.40
CA TYR A 170 -5.13 -12.89 -11.19
C TYR A 170 -5.64 -11.77 -10.29
N THR A 171 -6.96 -11.67 -10.16
CA THR A 171 -7.62 -10.66 -9.34
C THR A 171 -8.93 -11.22 -8.78
N LEU A 172 -9.39 -10.63 -7.69
CA LEU A 172 -10.71 -10.89 -7.11
C LEU A 172 -11.77 -9.88 -7.59
N ASN A 173 -11.39 -8.90 -8.42
CA ASN A 173 -12.27 -7.84 -8.90
C ASN A 173 -12.24 -7.77 -10.44
N GLU A 174 -13.41 -7.90 -11.07
CA GLU A 174 -13.60 -7.85 -12.52
C GLU A 174 -13.14 -6.52 -13.14
N ASP A 175 -13.36 -5.39 -12.46
CA ASP A 175 -12.93 -4.07 -12.94
C ASP A 175 -11.40 -3.98 -13.10
N TRP A 176 -10.69 -4.76 -12.27
CA TRP A 176 -9.22 -4.84 -12.24
C TRP A 176 -8.67 -6.02 -13.05
N LEU A 177 -9.53 -6.75 -13.78
CA LEU A 177 -9.13 -7.90 -14.57
C LEU A 177 -8.42 -7.48 -15.86
N LEU A 178 -7.27 -8.09 -16.10
CA LEU A 178 -6.54 -8.00 -17.36
C LEU A 178 -7.02 -9.09 -18.32
N TRP A 179 -7.91 -8.73 -19.25
CA TRP A 179 -8.59 -9.66 -20.16
C TRP A 179 -7.68 -10.32 -21.22
N GLN A 180 -6.53 -9.71 -21.54
CA GLN A 180 -5.63 -10.17 -22.58
C GLN A 180 -4.25 -10.43 -21.97
N ALA A 181 -4.05 -11.66 -21.48
CA ALA A 181 -2.75 -12.13 -21.07
C ALA A 181 -2.46 -13.44 -21.80
N GLN A 182 -1.30 -13.51 -22.46
CA GLN A 182 -0.74 -14.77 -22.95
C GLN A 182 -0.04 -15.51 -21.80
N ASP A 183 0.38 -16.75 -22.05
CA ASP A 183 1.25 -17.45 -21.10
C ASP A 183 2.64 -16.82 -21.13
N PHE A 184 3.00 -16.17 -20.02
CA PHE A 184 4.29 -15.50 -19.82
C PHE A 184 5.04 -16.23 -18.71
N ARG A 185 6.32 -16.57 -18.91
CA ARG A 185 7.17 -17.22 -17.90
C ARG A 185 8.64 -16.94 -18.17
N LEU A 186 9.34 -16.49 -17.14
CA LEU A 186 10.79 -16.30 -17.13
C LEU A 186 11.31 -16.70 -15.75
N ASN A 187 12.39 -17.49 -15.68
CA ASN A 187 13.07 -17.74 -14.41
C ASN A 187 14.36 -16.93 -14.39
N VAL A 188 14.57 -16.21 -13.30
CA VAL A 188 15.72 -15.34 -13.10
C VAL A 188 16.56 -15.88 -11.96
N LEU A 189 17.87 -15.94 -12.14
CA LEU A 189 18.82 -16.24 -11.08
C LEU A 189 19.40 -14.94 -10.53
N PHE A 190 19.09 -14.64 -9.28
CA PHE A 190 19.63 -13.51 -8.54
C PHE A 190 20.87 -13.93 -7.76
N ALA A 191 22.02 -13.34 -8.04
CA ALA A 191 23.22 -13.53 -7.24
C ALA A 191 23.78 -12.18 -6.79
N VAL A 192 24.25 -12.11 -5.54
CA VAL A 192 24.92 -10.94 -4.98
C VAL A 192 26.41 -11.20 -5.03
N GLY A 193 27.14 -10.40 -5.80
CA GLY A 193 28.60 -10.42 -5.84
C GLY A 193 29.19 -9.24 -5.06
N SER A 194 30.13 -9.50 -4.16
CA SER A 194 31.21 -8.54 -3.86
C SER A 194 32.45 -8.96 -4.63
N GLU A 195 33.32 -8.00 -5.00
CA GLU A 195 34.54 -8.24 -5.81
C GLU A 195 35.20 -9.61 -5.50
N GLY A 196 34.98 -10.59 -6.38
CA GLY A 196 35.59 -11.94 -6.31
C GLY A 196 34.77 -13.08 -5.70
N GLU A 197 33.66 -12.84 -4.99
CA GLU A 197 32.81 -13.88 -4.40
C GLU A 197 31.33 -13.69 -4.79
N VAL A 198 30.76 -14.70 -5.46
CA VAL A 198 29.36 -14.75 -5.86
C VAL A 198 28.60 -15.59 -4.83
N SER A 199 27.59 -15.00 -4.18
CA SER A 199 26.70 -15.74 -3.26
C SER A 199 25.93 -16.84 -4.00
N GLU A 200 25.46 -17.86 -3.28
CA GLU A 200 24.57 -18.87 -3.86
C GLU A 200 23.36 -18.20 -4.57
N PRO A 201 23.08 -18.54 -5.83
CA PRO A 201 22.04 -17.88 -6.60
C PRO A 201 20.64 -18.20 -6.05
N LEU A 202 19.80 -17.18 -5.99
CA LEU A 202 18.39 -17.25 -5.65
C LEU A 202 17.57 -17.37 -6.94
N GLU A 203 16.86 -18.47 -7.12
CA GLU A 203 15.89 -18.60 -8.21
C GLU A 203 14.64 -17.77 -7.91
N VAL A 204 14.26 -16.92 -8.86
CA VAL A 204 13.12 -16.01 -8.80
C VAL A 204 12.24 -16.25 -10.02
N SER A 205 10.97 -16.60 -9.80
CA SER A 205 10.00 -16.73 -10.88
C SER A 205 9.47 -15.35 -11.28
N THR A 206 9.63 -15.00 -12.55
CA THR A 206 9.19 -13.74 -13.16
C THR A 206 8.43 -14.04 -14.46
N LEU A 207 8.01 -12.99 -15.15
CA LEU A 207 7.30 -13.05 -16.42
C LEU A 207 8.10 -12.24 -17.44
N ASP A 208 8.10 -12.67 -18.70
CA ASP A 208 8.73 -11.95 -19.81
C ASP A 208 8.06 -10.61 -20.12
N CYS A 209 6.85 -10.38 -19.60
CA CYS A 209 6.15 -9.10 -19.67
C CYS A 209 6.29 -8.23 -18.41
N ASP A 210 7.03 -8.68 -17.38
CA ASP A 210 7.32 -7.84 -16.21
C ASP A 210 8.22 -6.66 -16.61
N THR A 211 7.93 -5.49 -16.06
CA THR A 211 8.86 -4.36 -16.08
C THR A 211 10.08 -4.63 -15.20
N VAL A 212 11.16 -3.87 -15.41
CA VAL A 212 12.38 -3.94 -14.58
C VAL A 212 12.06 -3.76 -13.10
N ASP A 213 11.18 -2.81 -12.74
CA ASP A 213 10.82 -2.58 -11.35
C ASP A 213 10.00 -3.75 -10.77
N GLN A 214 9.07 -4.32 -11.52
CA GLN A 214 8.34 -5.53 -11.10
C GLN A 214 9.27 -6.73 -10.89
N VAL A 215 10.30 -6.89 -11.72
CA VAL A 215 11.35 -7.91 -11.52
C VAL A 215 12.12 -7.64 -10.21
N LYS A 216 12.54 -6.40 -9.96
CA LYS A 216 13.21 -6.02 -8.70
C LYS A 216 12.33 -6.31 -7.48
N GLU A 217 11.03 -6.00 -7.54
CA GLU A 217 10.07 -6.32 -6.47
C GLU A 217 9.98 -7.82 -6.24
N LYS A 218 9.87 -8.64 -7.29
CA LYS A 218 9.81 -10.11 -7.19
C LYS A 218 11.10 -10.68 -6.59
N ILE A 219 12.26 -10.14 -6.95
CA ILE A 219 13.55 -10.51 -6.36
C ILE A 219 13.56 -10.19 -4.85
N LEU A 220 13.22 -8.97 -4.47
CA LEU A 220 13.19 -8.53 -3.08
C LEU A 220 12.22 -9.33 -2.22
N LEU A 221 11.02 -9.61 -2.74
CA LEU A 221 10.01 -10.43 -2.07
C LEU A 221 10.48 -11.88 -1.90
N THR A 222 11.12 -12.45 -2.93
CA THR A 222 11.65 -13.83 -2.88
C THR A 222 12.82 -13.92 -1.91
N PHE A 223 13.70 -12.92 -1.87
CA PHE A 223 14.78 -12.81 -0.89
C PHE A 223 14.21 -12.76 0.52
N GLN A 224 13.27 -11.84 0.79
CA GLN A 224 12.66 -11.71 2.12
C GLN A 224 11.98 -13.01 2.56
N ARG A 225 11.33 -13.73 1.63
CA ARG A 225 10.70 -15.03 1.92
C ARG A 225 11.72 -16.11 2.24
N LYS A 226 12.84 -16.19 1.51
CA LYS A 226 13.87 -17.22 1.72
C LYS A 226 14.66 -16.97 3.01
N PHE A 227 15.00 -15.71 3.29
CA PHE A 227 15.93 -15.36 4.38
C PHE A 227 15.26 -14.79 5.63
N GLY A 228 13.99 -14.38 5.55
CA GLY A 228 13.20 -13.90 6.70
C GLY A 228 13.44 -12.43 7.08
N PHE A 229 14.23 -11.70 6.32
CA PHE A 229 14.50 -10.27 6.52
C PHE A 229 14.57 -9.53 5.17
N PRO A 230 14.24 -8.22 5.13
CA PRO A 230 14.31 -7.45 3.90
C PRO A 230 15.77 -7.31 3.44
N TYR A 231 15.99 -7.29 2.13
CA TYR A 231 17.30 -6.93 1.59
C TYR A 231 17.66 -5.49 2.01
N SER A 232 18.93 -5.23 2.29
CA SER A 232 19.36 -3.99 2.94
C SER A 232 19.27 -2.75 2.06
N GLN A 233 19.17 -2.91 0.74
CA GLN A 233 19.13 -1.81 -0.24
C GLN A 233 17.70 -1.50 -0.66
N GLN A 234 17.45 -0.22 -0.98
CA GLN A 234 16.17 0.19 -1.54
C GLN A 234 16.06 -0.20 -3.01
N LEU A 235 14.84 -0.38 -3.51
CA LEU A 235 14.58 -0.79 -4.90
C LEU A 235 15.29 0.09 -5.95
N ARG A 236 15.44 1.39 -5.67
CA ARG A 236 16.12 2.37 -6.54
C ARG A 236 17.64 2.18 -6.62
N GLU A 237 18.23 1.48 -5.66
CA GLU A 237 19.68 1.27 -5.55
C GLU A 237 20.13 -0.05 -6.19
N ILE A 238 19.16 -0.86 -6.63
CA ILE A 238 19.35 -2.17 -7.25
C ILE A 238 19.41 -1.97 -8.75
N ASP A 239 20.53 -2.30 -9.38
CA ASP A 239 20.64 -2.44 -10.83
C ASP A 239 20.62 -3.91 -11.22
N ILE A 240 20.02 -4.21 -12.37
CA ILE A 240 20.00 -5.56 -12.96
C ILE A 240 20.93 -5.53 -14.16
N ALA A 241 21.84 -6.50 -14.27
CA ALA A 241 22.78 -6.71 -15.37
C ALA A 241 22.64 -8.14 -15.89
N ASP A 242 22.73 -8.37 -17.20
CA ASP A 242 22.77 -9.72 -17.78
C ASP A 242 24.22 -10.22 -17.80
N ASP A 243 24.46 -11.45 -17.39
CA ASP A 243 25.75 -12.10 -17.61
C ASP A 243 25.79 -12.79 -18.97
N THR A 244 26.98 -13.08 -19.47
CA THR A 244 27.17 -13.76 -20.76
C THR A 244 26.60 -15.18 -20.82
N ALA A 245 26.08 -15.72 -19.71
CA ALA A 245 25.44 -17.02 -19.59
C ALA A 245 23.89 -16.93 -19.43
N GLY A 246 23.30 -15.72 -19.46
CA GLY A 246 21.86 -15.49 -19.36
C GLY A 246 21.34 -15.42 -17.92
N HIS A 247 22.19 -15.12 -16.94
CA HIS A 247 21.82 -14.86 -15.55
C HIS A 247 21.73 -13.36 -15.28
N LEU A 248 20.69 -12.92 -14.56
CA LEU A 248 20.56 -11.50 -14.19
C LEU A 248 21.30 -11.23 -12.86
N LEU A 249 22.51 -10.70 -12.97
CA LEU A 249 23.32 -10.25 -11.85
C LEU A 249 22.83 -8.90 -11.32
N VAL A 250 22.75 -8.76 -10.00
CA VAL A 250 22.50 -7.45 -9.39
C VAL A 250 23.83 -6.83 -8.98
N SER A 251 24.19 -5.73 -9.65
CA SER A 251 25.39 -4.96 -9.35
C SER A 251 25.03 -3.74 -8.50
N LYS A 252 25.98 -3.33 -7.64
CA LYS A 252 25.98 -1.98 -7.09
C LYS A 252 26.02 -0.98 -8.25
N SER A 253 25.12 0.00 -8.21
CA SER A 253 25.04 1.19 -9.06
C SER A 253 26.18 1.36 -10.06
N ASN A 254 25.92 1.01 -11.33
CA ASN A 254 26.75 1.47 -12.43
C ASN A 254 25.82 1.86 -13.58
N THR A 255 25.65 3.17 -13.73
CA THR A 255 24.77 3.88 -14.67
C THR A 255 25.01 3.59 -16.16
N HIS A 256 25.88 2.65 -16.51
CA HIS A 256 26.29 2.34 -17.88
C HIS A 256 25.63 1.10 -18.50
N LEU A 257 25.01 0.22 -17.72
CA LEU A 257 24.38 -1.02 -18.24
C LEU A 257 22.87 -0.86 -18.57
N PHE A 258 22.28 0.29 -18.26
CA PHE A 258 20.85 0.53 -18.40
C PHE A 258 20.36 0.54 -19.87
N PHE A 259 21.23 0.89 -20.82
CA PHE A 259 20.85 1.03 -22.23
C PHE A 259 20.82 -0.30 -23.01
N GLU A 260 21.71 -1.24 -22.73
CA GLU A 260 21.75 -2.53 -23.46
C GLU A 260 20.61 -3.48 -23.06
N LEU A 261 20.21 -3.45 -21.78
CA LEU A 261 19.07 -4.24 -21.27
C LEU A 261 17.72 -3.69 -21.74
N LEU A 262 17.59 -2.37 -21.82
CA LEU A 262 16.37 -1.73 -22.32
C LEU A 262 16.16 -2.06 -23.80
N GLU A 263 17.20 -2.02 -24.63
CA GLU A 263 17.10 -2.38 -26.05
C GLU A 263 16.73 -3.86 -26.25
N ARG A 264 17.27 -4.79 -25.45
CA ARG A 264 16.94 -6.21 -25.58
C ARG A 264 15.56 -6.59 -25.04
N PHE A 265 15.18 -6.09 -23.85
CA PHE A 265 13.85 -6.36 -23.29
C PHE A 265 12.74 -5.63 -24.05
N GLN A 266 12.97 -4.39 -24.52
CA GLN A 266 11.99 -3.69 -25.34
C GLN A 266 11.89 -4.27 -26.75
N MET A 267 12.98 -4.70 -27.40
CA MET A 267 12.86 -5.36 -28.71
C MET A 267 12.10 -6.69 -28.65
N PHE A 268 12.32 -7.50 -27.61
CA PHE A 268 11.60 -8.78 -27.46
C PHE A 268 10.10 -8.58 -27.16
N ALA A 269 9.77 -7.57 -26.35
CA ALA A 269 8.38 -7.18 -26.09
C ALA A 269 7.72 -6.55 -27.34
N TRP A 270 8.48 -5.79 -28.14
CA TRP A 270 7.99 -5.09 -29.33
C TRP A 270 7.75 -6.03 -30.52
N GLU A 271 8.63 -7.02 -30.77
CA GLU A 271 8.40 -8.01 -31.83
C GLU A 271 7.12 -8.83 -31.60
N ARG A 272 6.79 -9.14 -30.33
CA ARG A 272 5.57 -9.88 -29.96
C ARG A 272 4.31 -9.01 -29.80
N ALA A 273 4.45 -7.73 -29.45
CA ALA A 273 3.33 -6.79 -29.31
C ALA A 273 2.85 -6.17 -30.63
N SER A 274 3.50 -6.48 -31.76
CA SER A 274 3.20 -5.98 -33.11
C SER A 274 1.81 -6.34 -33.68
N SER A 275 0.93 -6.96 -32.88
CA SER A 275 -0.47 -7.24 -33.21
C SER A 275 -1.48 -6.23 -32.61
N PHE A 276 -1.02 -5.17 -31.94
CA PHE A 276 -1.88 -4.08 -31.43
C PHE A 276 -1.81 -2.80 -32.28
N ASN A 277 -2.98 -2.18 -32.46
CA ASN A 277 -3.25 -1.08 -33.39
C ASN A 277 -2.39 0.17 -33.11
N ILE A 278 -1.74 0.70 -34.15
CA ILE A 278 -0.71 1.77 -34.12
C ILE A 278 -1.22 3.09 -33.51
N THR A 279 -2.54 3.30 -33.46
CA THR A 279 -3.16 4.55 -33.02
C THR A 279 -3.05 4.81 -31.51
N THR A 280 -2.91 3.77 -30.68
CA THR A 280 -2.78 3.94 -29.21
C THR A 280 -1.36 4.34 -28.79
N LEU A 281 -0.35 3.98 -29.59
CA LEU A 281 1.06 4.31 -29.34
C LEU A 281 1.36 5.80 -29.54
N HIS A 282 0.67 6.48 -30.45
CA HIS A 282 0.89 7.91 -30.71
C HIS A 282 0.48 8.82 -29.54
N LEU A 283 -0.33 8.31 -28.61
CA LEU A 283 -0.74 9.02 -27.39
C LEU A 283 0.20 8.78 -26.19
N MET A 284 0.87 7.62 -26.11
CA MET A 284 1.83 7.34 -25.02
C MET A 284 3.16 8.09 -25.17
N PHE A 285 3.57 8.43 -26.41
CA PHE A 285 4.83 9.12 -26.66
C PHE A 285 4.74 10.65 -26.65
N SER A 286 3.55 11.23 -26.45
CA SER A 286 3.34 12.68 -26.51
C SER A 286 3.35 13.38 -25.13
N LEU A 287 3.72 12.67 -24.06
CA LEU A 287 3.91 13.26 -22.72
C LEU A 287 5.37 13.65 -22.50
N ASP A 288 5.64 14.91 -22.85
CA ASP A 288 6.71 15.82 -22.43
C ASP A 288 7.76 15.25 -21.43
N ARG A 289 8.70 14.47 -21.96
CA ARG A 289 9.96 14.09 -21.29
C ARG A 289 11.12 14.49 -22.21
N PRO A 290 12.09 15.31 -21.75
CA PRO A 290 13.20 15.79 -22.58
C PRO A 290 14.12 14.66 -23.11
N ASP A 291 14.02 13.45 -22.57
CA ASP A 291 14.81 12.28 -23.01
C ASP A 291 14.26 11.61 -24.28
N VAL A 292 12.98 11.85 -24.65
CA VAL A 292 12.33 11.26 -25.84
C VAL A 292 12.83 11.91 -27.14
N MET A 293 13.27 13.18 -27.09
CA MET A 293 13.89 13.90 -28.21
C MET A 293 15.20 13.28 -28.70
N LYS A 294 15.91 12.53 -27.85
CA LYS A 294 17.15 11.82 -28.25
C LYS A 294 16.84 10.54 -29.03
N LEU A 295 15.76 9.83 -28.70
CA LEU A 295 15.32 8.61 -29.40
C LEU A 295 14.77 8.91 -30.80
N SER A 296 14.04 10.02 -30.95
CA SER A 296 13.57 10.52 -32.26
C SER A 296 14.72 10.78 -33.25
N ASN A 297 15.83 11.34 -32.78
CA ASN A 297 16.99 11.65 -33.63
C ASN A 297 17.80 10.41 -34.05
N VAL A 298 17.72 9.31 -33.29
CA VAL A 298 18.35 8.04 -33.64
C VAL A 298 17.49 7.28 -34.66
N ALA A 299 16.17 7.23 -34.47
CA ALA A 299 15.25 6.59 -35.42
C ALA A 299 15.30 7.20 -36.82
N CYS A 300 15.54 8.52 -36.92
CA CYS A 300 15.66 9.24 -38.20
C CYS A 300 17.00 8.96 -38.92
N ARG A 301 18.05 8.55 -38.21
CA ARG A 301 19.36 8.19 -38.81
C ARG A 301 19.46 6.75 -39.29
N VAL A 302 18.57 5.87 -38.83
CA VAL A 302 18.57 4.42 -39.17
C VAL A 302 17.52 4.09 -40.25
N GLY A 303 16.75 5.07 -40.74
CA GLY A 303 15.85 4.91 -41.89
C GLY A 303 14.61 4.04 -41.62
N LEU A 304 14.08 4.08 -40.40
CA LEU A 304 12.92 3.26 -39.97
C LEU A 304 11.55 3.93 -40.16
N PHE A 305 11.50 5.09 -40.81
CA PHE A 305 10.27 5.62 -41.42
C PHE A 305 10.63 6.15 -42.82
N PRO A 306 9.70 6.11 -43.80
CA PRO A 306 9.91 6.82 -45.06
C PRO A 306 10.05 8.33 -44.85
#